data_AF-A0AA87J0B6-F1
#
_entry.id   AF-A0AA87J0B6-F1
#
_cell.length_a   1.000
_cell.length_b   1.000
_cell.length_c   1.000
_cell.angle_alpha   90.00
_cell.angle_beta   90.00
_cell.angle_gamma   90.00
#
_symmetry.space_group_name_H-M   'P 1'
#
loop_
_entity.id
_entity.type
_entity.pdbx_description
1 polymer ?
#
loop_
_entity_poly.entity_id
_entity_poly.type
_entity_poly.pdbx_seq_one_letter_code
_entity_poly.pdbx_strand_id
1 'polypeptide(L)'
;MNVVPQWVDTQTKGARFMPAKSDVMIIAWTLYHRDTRLRRPRTAAGRRRWFAHSLATAWIWAREQATDATKTEDQHRAERLTGLKLELLRIDARPFGMSIAKDRTTLMAEIERLTAQSSASATRMAA
;
A
#
# COMPACT_ATOMS: atom_id res chain seq x y z
N MET A 1 8.04 -7.24 -10.11
CA MET A 1 6.59 -7.51 -10.13
C MET A 1 6.20 -8.09 -8.78
N ASN A 2 5.68 -7.26 -7.87
CA ASN A 2 5.09 -7.73 -6.61
C ASN A 2 3.64 -8.11 -6.92
N VAL A 3 3.37 -9.41 -7.07
CA VAL A 3 2.01 -9.94 -7.18
C VAL A 3 1.41 -9.85 -5.78
N VAL A 4 0.63 -8.80 -5.53
CA VAL A 4 -0.27 -8.75 -4.37
C VAL A 4 -1.47 -9.63 -4.74
N PRO A 5 -1.71 -10.76 -4.06
CA PRO A 5 -2.86 -11.60 -4.37
C PRO A 5 -4.13 -10.84 -3.99
N GLN A 6 -4.93 -10.48 -4.99
CA GLN A 6 -6.23 -9.86 -4.82
C GLN A 6 -7.23 -10.96 -4.44
N TRP A 7 -7.53 -11.12 -3.14
CA TRP A 7 -8.51 -12.11 -2.66
C TRP A 7 -9.84 -11.45 -2.32
N VAL A 8 -10.90 -12.18 -2.67
CA VAL A 8 -12.31 -11.78 -2.66
C VAL A 8 -12.85 -11.70 -1.23
N ASP A 9 -13.43 -10.55 -0.88
CA ASP A 9 -14.09 -10.31 0.39
C ASP A 9 -15.41 -11.09 0.50
N THR A 10 -15.50 -12.00 1.47
CA THR A 10 -16.80 -12.48 1.98
C THR A 10 -17.35 -11.46 2.98
N GLN A 11 -17.93 -10.37 2.47
CA GLN A 11 -18.42 -9.27 3.30
C GLN A 11 -19.68 -9.63 4.09
N THR A 12 -19.61 -9.47 5.42
CA THR A 12 -20.77 -9.27 6.28
C THR A 12 -20.79 -7.79 6.69
N LYS A 13 -21.77 -7.03 6.21
CA LYS A 13 -21.91 -5.58 6.47
C LYS A 13 -21.92 -5.28 7.96
N GLY A 14 -21.01 -4.42 8.42
CA GLY A 14 -21.09 -3.72 9.71
C GLY A 14 -20.07 -4.12 10.78
N ALA A 15 -19.26 -5.17 10.58
CA ALA A 15 -18.16 -5.49 11.50
C ALA A 15 -16.88 -4.77 11.08
N ARG A 16 -16.16 -4.18 12.05
CA ARG A 16 -14.77 -3.69 11.85
C ARG A 16 -14.00 -4.74 11.06
N PHE A 17 -13.41 -4.36 9.92
CA PHE A 17 -12.62 -5.25 9.08
C PHE A 17 -11.44 -5.77 9.89
N MET A 18 -11.62 -6.90 10.56
CA MET A 18 -10.56 -7.65 11.19
C MET A 18 -10.26 -8.80 10.25
N PRO A 19 -9.07 -8.85 9.65
CA PRO A 19 -8.67 -9.98 8.82
C PRO A 19 -8.80 -11.25 9.65
N ALA A 20 -9.41 -12.30 9.10
CA ALA A 20 -9.56 -13.55 9.83
C ALA A 20 -8.18 -14.08 10.19
N LYS A 21 -8.04 -14.65 11.40
CA LYS A 21 -6.74 -15.21 11.86
C LYS A 21 -6.18 -16.24 10.88
N SER A 22 -7.07 -16.96 10.18
CA SER A 22 -6.72 -17.89 9.09
C SER A 22 -5.98 -17.20 7.95
N ASP A 23 -6.45 -16.04 7.51
CA ASP A 23 -5.93 -15.34 6.33
C ASP A 23 -4.54 -14.78 6.60
N VAL A 24 -4.35 -14.21 7.80
CA VAL A 24 -3.03 -13.77 8.28
C VAL A 24 -2.05 -14.94 8.32
N MET A 25 -2.50 -16.13 8.76
CA MET A 25 -1.65 -17.33 8.77
C MET A 25 -1.30 -17.81 7.37
N ILE A 26 -2.24 -17.80 6.43
CA ILE A 26 -1.99 -18.16 5.03
C ILE A 26 -0.95 -17.23 4.40
N ILE A 27 -1.08 -15.92 4.63
CA ILE A 27 -0.13 -14.91 4.14
C ILE A 27 1.24 -15.12 4.79
N ALA A 28 1.29 -15.28 6.12
CA ALA A 28 2.53 -15.51 6.85
C ALA A 28 3.26 -16.77 6.35
N TRP A 29 2.53 -17.85 6.11
CA TRP A 29 3.07 -19.09 5.55
C TRP A 29 3.61 -18.91 4.14
N THR A 30 2.87 -18.18 3.29
CA THR A 30 3.28 -17.88 1.91
C THR A 30 4.56 -17.04 1.87
N LEU A 31 4.65 -16.00 2.71
CA LEU A 31 5.84 -15.16 2.86
C LEU A 31 7.03 -15.97 3.37
N TYR A 32 6.82 -16.76 4.42
CA TYR A 32 7.86 -17.63 4.96
C TYR A 32 8.44 -18.58 3.90
N HIS A 33 7.57 -19.21 3.11
CA HIS A 33 8.01 -20.09 2.03
C HIS A 33 8.72 -19.36 0.90
N ARG A 34 8.23 -18.18 0.51
CA ARG A 34 8.89 -17.33 -0.49
C ARG A 34 10.30 -16.95 -0.07
N ASP A 35 10.47 -16.46 1.15
CA ASP A 35 11.73 -15.91 1.64
C ASP A 35 12.75 -17.00 1.98
N THR A 36 12.28 -18.15 2.45
CA THR A 36 13.16 -19.28 2.80
C THR A 36 13.44 -20.24 1.64
N ARG A 37 12.85 -20.03 0.45
CA ARG A 37 13.04 -20.89 -0.74
C ARG A 37 14.50 -21.02 -1.16
N LEU A 38 15.28 -19.94 -1.06
CA LEU A 38 16.69 -19.90 -1.46
C LEU A 38 17.67 -19.99 -0.28
N ARG A 39 17.22 -19.67 0.93
CA ARG A 39 18.06 -19.64 2.15
C ARG A 39 17.31 -20.21 3.34
N ARG A 40 17.08 -21.53 3.32
CA ARG A 40 16.35 -22.19 4.40
C ARG A 40 17.19 -22.26 5.68
N PRO A 41 16.69 -21.78 6.83
CA PRO A 41 17.39 -21.90 8.10
C PRO A 41 17.53 -23.37 8.51
N ARG A 42 18.78 -23.79 8.77
CA ARG A 42 19.11 -25.17 9.20
C ARG A 42 18.57 -25.48 10.60
N THR A 43 18.62 -24.51 11.51
CA THR A 43 18.21 -24.70 12.91
C THR A 43 16.71 -24.46 13.12
N ALA A 44 16.13 -25.18 14.08
CA ALA A 44 14.73 -25.01 14.46
C ALA A 44 14.44 -23.59 14.99
N ALA A 45 15.37 -23.02 15.78
CA ALA A 45 15.28 -21.66 16.27
C ALA A 45 15.29 -20.62 15.12
N GLY A 46 16.13 -20.83 14.11
CA GLY A 46 16.16 -19.99 12.91
C GLY A 46 14.83 -20.02 12.15
N ARG A 47 14.25 -21.21 11.96
CA ARG A 47 12.94 -21.34 11.30
C ARG A 47 11.83 -20.60 12.05
N ARG A 48 11.79 -20.72 13.38
CA ARG A 48 10.82 -20.01 14.23
C ARG A 48 10.97 -18.49 14.12
N ARG A 49 12.20 -17.97 14.12
CA ARG A 49 12.47 -16.54 13.98
C ARG A 49 12.01 -16.00 12.63
N TRP A 50 12.30 -16.72 11.54
CA TRP A 50 11.85 -16.34 10.20
C TRP A 50 10.33 -16.37 10.09
N PHE A 51 9.69 -17.42 10.62
CA PHE A 51 8.24 -17.51 10.62
C PHE A 51 7.59 -16.39 11.45
N ALA A 52 8.15 -16.06 12.61
CA ALA A 52 7.68 -14.93 13.42
C ALA A 52 7.79 -13.59 12.68
N HIS A 53 8.86 -13.39 11.89
CA HIS A 53 8.98 -12.21 11.05
C HIS A 53 7.92 -12.18 9.95
N SER A 54 7.71 -13.28 9.23
CA SER A 54 6.67 -13.38 8.20
C SER A 54 5.27 -13.16 8.78
N LEU A 55 5.03 -13.62 10.01
CA LEU A 55 3.78 -13.39 10.73
C LEU A 55 3.58 -11.92 11.11
N ALA A 56 4.62 -11.25 11.60
CA ALA A 56 4.56 -9.82 11.90
C ALA A 56 4.26 -9.00 10.65
N THR A 57 4.93 -9.31 9.53
CA THR A 57 4.69 -8.65 8.24
C THR A 57 3.26 -8.89 7.74
N ALA A 58 2.78 -10.13 7.79
CA ALA A 58 1.41 -10.45 7.41
C ALA A 58 0.37 -9.68 8.25
N TRP A 59 0.62 -9.54 9.55
CA TRP A 59 -0.25 -8.75 10.43
C TRP A 59 -0.27 -7.26 10.09
N ILE A 60 0.88 -6.68 9.77
CA ILE A 60 0.99 -5.28 9.33
C ILE A 60 0.15 -5.07 8.05
N TRP A 61 0.35 -5.91 7.03
CA TRP A 61 -0.40 -5.81 5.78
C TRP A 61 -1.91 -5.97 5.96
N ALA A 62 -2.31 -6.88 6.86
CA ALA A 62 -3.71 -7.12 7.11
C ALA A 62 -4.36 -5.94 7.87
N ARG A 63 -3.60 -5.26 8.75
CA ARG A 63 -4.02 -4.02 9.40
C ARG A 63 -4.06 -2.83 8.43
N GLU A 64 -3.10 -2.72 7.53
CA GLU A 64 -3.11 -1.71 6.46
C GLU A 64 -4.35 -1.89 5.57
N GLN A 65 -4.64 -3.12 5.13
CA GLN A 65 -5.86 -3.41 4.37
C GLN A 65 -7.15 -3.06 5.13
N ALA A 66 -7.21 -3.34 6.44
CA ALA A 66 -8.35 -2.93 7.27
C ALA A 66 -8.53 -1.40 7.30
N THR A 67 -7.40 -0.69 7.36
CA THR A 67 -7.38 0.78 7.38
C THR A 67 -7.80 1.30 6.00
N ASP A 68 -7.25 0.74 4.92
CA ASP A 68 -7.56 1.12 3.54
C ASP A 68 -8.99 0.82 3.13
N ALA A 69 -9.59 -0.27 3.64
CA ALA A 69 -10.99 -0.61 3.43
C ALA A 69 -11.96 0.38 4.11
N THR A 70 -11.48 1.06 5.16
CA THR A 70 -12.26 2.08 5.88
C THR A 70 -12.05 3.48 5.30
N LYS A 71 -10.98 3.68 4.49
CA LYS A 71 -10.70 4.97 3.88
C LYS A 71 -11.74 5.31 2.83
N THR A 72 -12.23 6.54 2.88
CA THR A 72 -13.07 7.07 1.80
C THR A 72 -12.23 7.30 0.56
N GLU A 73 -12.87 7.31 -0.62
CA GLU A 73 -12.16 7.64 -1.87
C GLU A 73 -11.46 9.00 -1.80
N ASP A 74 -12.01 9.96 -1.07
CA ASP A 74 -11.39 11.27 -0.84
C ASP A 74 -10.10 11.18 -0.03
N GLN A 75 -10.06 10.30 0.98
CA GLN A 75 -8.83 10.04 1.76
C GLN A 75 -7.76 9.37 0.89
N HIS A 76 -8.14 8.38 0.07
CA HIS A 76 -7.23 7.77 -0.90
C HIS A 76 -6.68 8.79 -1.92
N ARG A 77 -7.53 9.70 -2.41
CA ARG A 77 -7.11 10.78 -3.31
C ARG A 77 -6.17 11.77 -2.62
N ALA A 78 -6.44 12.13 -1.36
CA ALA A 78 -5.57 13.01 -0.57
C ALA A 78 -4.19 12.39 -0.33
N GLU A 79 -4.11 11.11 0.05
CA GLU A 79 -2.85 10.39 0.22
C GLU A 79 -2.05 10.34 -1.09
N ARG A 80 -2.71 10.04 -2.22
CA ARG A 80 -2.08 10.05 -3.54
C ARG A 80 -1.54 11.44 -3.91
N LEU A 81 -2.29 12.51 -3.63
CA LEU A 81 -1.82 13.89 -3.83
C LEU A 81 -0.58 14.21 -2.97
N THR A 82 -0.55 13.77 -1.71
CA THR A 82 0.63 13.97 -0.85
C THR A 82 1.85 13.21 -1.37
N GLY A 83 1.67 11.98 -1.85
CA GLY A 83 2.74 11.18 -2.46
C GLY A 83 3.32 11.85 -3.71
N LEU A 84 2.46 12.30 -4.64
CA LEU A 84 2.90 12.98 -5.86
C LEU A 84 3.64 14.30 -5.56
N LYS A 85 3.20 15.04 -4.54
CA LYS A 85 3.92 16.26 -4.09
C LYS A 85 5.30 15.94 -3.52
N LEU A 86 5.42 14.86 -2.74
CA LEU A 86 6.71 14.39 -2.25
C LEU A 86 7.64 13.98 -3.39
N GLU A 87 7.12 13.29 -4.40
CA GLU A 87 7.88 12.90 -5.58
C GLU A 87 8.33 14.12 -6.39
N LEU A 88 7.48 15.13 -6.54
CA LEU A 88 7.85 16.39 -7.17
C LEU A 88 9.03 17.06 -6.45
N LEU A 89 8.96 17.15 -5.11
CA LEU A 89 10.07 17.68 -4.29
C LEU A 89 11.36 16.88 -4.46
N ARG A 90 11.26 15.55 -4.55
CA ARG A 90 12.42 14.68 -4.79
C ARG A 90 13.05 14.93 -6.16
N ILE A 91 12.23 15.16 -7.19
CA ILE A 91 12.70 15.45 -8.54
C ILE A 91 13.32 16.85 -8.60
N ASP A 92 12.72 17.83 -7.95
CA ASP A 92 13.26 19.19 -7.85
C ASP A 92 14.60 19.21 -7.07
N ALA A 93 14.80 18.26 -6.15
CA ALA A 93 16.06 18.08 -5.42
C ALA A 93 17.13 17.26 -6.16
N ARG A 94 16.93 16.84 -7.42
CA ARG A 94 17.95 16.09 -8.17
C ARG A 94 19.22 16.93 -8.42
N PRO A 95 20.40 16.30 -8.43
CA PRO A 95 21.65 16.98 -8.76
C PRO A 95 21.65 17.50 -10.20
N PHE A 96 22.47 18.53 -10.43
CA PHE A 96 22.61 19.23 -11.69
C PHE A 96 23.00 18.30 -12.85
N GLY A 97 22.48 18.58 -14.05
CA GLY A 97 22.81 17.83 -15.28
C GLY A 97 21.85 16.70 -15.66
N MET A 98 20.86 16.38 -14.83
CA MET A 98 19.76 15.47 -15.22
C MET A 98 18.56 16.24 -15.77
N SER A 99 18.07 15.86 -16.94
CA SER A 99 16.80 16.37 -17.46
C SER A 99 15.64 15.80 -16.65
N ILE A 100 14.92 16.69 -15.98
CA ILE A 100 13.75 16.37 -15.14
C ILE A 100 12.45 16.97 -15.68
N ALA A 101 12.53 17.75 -16.76
CA ALA A 101 11.41 18.56 -17.26
C ALA A 101 10.19 17.69 -17.61
N LYS A 102 10.39 16.55 -18.27
CA LYS A 102 9.31 15.63 -18.64
C LYS A 102 8.66 14.96 -17.43
N ASP A 103 9.46 14.53 -16.47
CA ASP A 103 8.95 13.87 -15.26
C ASP A 103 8.16 14.88 -14.42
N ARG A 104 8.66 16.11 -14.32
CA ARG A 104 8.02 17.23 -13.64
C ARG A 104 6.68 17.59 -14.25
N THR A 105 6.60 17.77 -15.58
CA THR A 105 5.33 18.09 -16.26
C THR A 105 4.32 16.97 -16.11
N THR A 106 4.76 15.71 -16.18
CA THR A 106 3.88 14.54 -15.99
C THR A 106 3.30 14.51 -14.57
N LEU A 107 4.13 14.74 -13.53
CA LEU A 107 3.66 14.78 -12.15
C LEU A 107 2.73 15.97 -11.89
N MET A 108 3.04 17.15 -12.43
CA MET A 108 2.18 18.32 -12.29
C MET A 108 0.80 18.11 -12.93
N ALA A 109 0.75 17.56 -14.14
CA ALA A 109 -0.51 17.26 -14.81
C ALA A 109 -1.38 16.27 -14.01
N GLU A 110 -0.75 15.26 -13.38
CA GLU A 110 -1.46 14.31 -12.53
C GLU A 110 -1.98 14.95 -11.23
N ILE A 111 -1.20 15.84 -10.61
CA ILE A 111 -1.62 16.61 -9.43
C ILE A 111 -2.81 17.51 -9.77
N GLU A 112 -2.75 18.23 -10.88
CA GLU A 112 -3.85 19.12 -11.33
C GLU A 112 -5.13 18.33 -11.58
N ARG A 113 -5.03 17.18 -12.27
CA ARG A 113 -6.16 16.29 -12.54
C ARG A 113 -6.84 15.82 -11.25
N LEU A 114 -6.05 15.32 -10.29
CA LEU A 114 -6.57 14.83 -9.01
C LEU A 114 -7.15 15.95 -8.15
N THR A 115 -6.57 17.16 -8.21
CA THR A 115 -7.07 18.33 -7.49
C THR A 115 -8.42 18.79 -8.05
N ALA A 116 -8.56 18.85 -9.38
CA ALA A 116 -9.82 19.20 -10.04
C ALA A 116 -10.94 18.19 -9.72
N GLN A 117 -10.62 16.89 -9.70
CA GLN A 117 -11.56 15.84 -9.28
C GLN A 117 -11.99 15.98 -7.83
N SER A 118 -11.07 16.33 -6.92
CA SER A 118 -11.40 16.54 -5.50
C SER A 118 -12.34 17.73 -5.29
N SER A 119 -12.10 18.84 -5.98
CA SER A 119 -12.97 20.03 -5.92
C SER A 119 -14.37 19.73 -6.46
N ALA A 120 -14.47 18.98 -7.57
CA ALA A 120 -15.75 18.61 -8.17
C ALA A 120 -16.58 17.63 -7.31
N SER A 121 -15.92 16.78 -6.51
CA SER A 121 -16.59 15.91 -5.53
C SER A 121 -17.10 16.73 -4.33
N ALA A 122 -16.31 17.68 -3.82
CA ALA A 122 -16.71 18.56 -2.72
C ALA A 122 -17.95 19.40 -3.07
N THR A 123 -18.02 19.96 -4.28
CA THR A 123 -19.19 20.73 -4.75
C THR A 123 -20.45 19.85 -4.83
N ARG A 124 -20.32 18.58 -5.22
CA ARG A 124 -21.45 17.63 -5.29
C ARG A 124 -22.00 17.20 -3.93
N MET A 125 -21.18 17.25 -2.87
CA MET A 125 -21.63 16.94 -1.52
C MET A 125 -22.31 18.11 -0.80
N ALA A 126 -22.13 19.34 -1.30
CA ALA A 126 -22.67 20.55 -0.68
C ALA A 126 -24.02 21.01 -1.27
N ALA A 127 -24.53 20.31 -2.29
CA ALA A 127 -25.81 20.57 -2.96
C ALA A 127 -26.86 19.54 -2.53
#